data_AF-A0A8C0E765-F1
#
_entry.id   AF-A0A8C0E765-F1
#
_cell.length_a   1.000
_cell.length_b   1.000
_cell.length_c   1.000
_cell.angle_alpha   90.00
_cell.angle_beta   90.00
_cell.angle_gamma   90.00
#
_symmetry.space_group_name_H-M   'P 1'
#
loop_
_entity.id
_entity.type
_entity.pdbx_description
1 polymer ?
#
loop_
_entity_poly.entity_id
_entity_poly.type
_entity_poly.pdbx_seq_one_letter_code
_entity_poly.pdbx_strand_id
1 'polypeptide(L)'
;MAGARAAAAASAGSSASSGTPQPQEPGLGELLEEFSRTQYRAKDCSGTGGSKVERIEKRCLELFGRDYCYSVIQNVNGDICGHYPQHIVFLEYESSEKEKDTFQSTVQVSKLQDLVNRSKTARCRGRFVCPVILFKGKHICRSATLAGWGELYGRTGYNYIFSGGADDAWADAEDVTEEDCALRSSDTHLFDKVRGYDIKLLRYLSVKYICDLMVENKKVKFGMNVTSSEKVDKAQRYADFTLLSIPYPGCEFFKEYKDRDYMAEGLIFNWKQDYVDAPLSIPDFLTCSLNIDWSQYQSWDLVQQTQNYLKLLLSIINSDDDSGLLVHCISGWDRTPLFISLLRLSLWADGLIHASLKPAEILYLTVAYDWFLFGHMLVDRLSKGEEIFFFCFNFLKHIISEEFSALKIQRRKSLPARDAGFTVEDICMLRRKDRGSTTSLGSDFSLVMESSPGAAGSFTYETVELVPAGAQTQAAWLTALSERETRLQEVRSAFLAAYSSTVGLRAAAPSPSGAIGLLEQFVRGVGLRGTSSSTL
;
A
#
# COMPACT_ATOMS: atom_id res chain seq x y z
N MET A 1 -0.39 17.76 31.90
CA MET A 1 -1.36 16.68 32.16
C MET A 1 -0.84 15.41 31.48
N ALA A 2 -0.65 14.36 32.26
CA ALA A 2 0.01 13.12 31.83
C ALA A 2 -0.87 12.32 30.85
N GLY A 3 -0.29 11.90 29.72
CA GLY A 3 -0.94 11.02 28.76
C GLY A 3 -1.13 9.62 29.33
N ALA A 4 -2.36 9.11 29.25
CA ALA A 4 -2.71 7.79 29.71
C ALA A 4 -2.04 6.71 28.82
N ARG A 5 -1.09 5.98 29.39
CA ARG A 5 -0.63 4.69 28.87
C ARG A 5 -1.65 3.63 29.26
N ALA A 6 -2.26 2.96 28.29
CA ALA A 6 -3.08 1.78 28.55
C ALA A 6 -2.17 0.58 28.84
N ALA A 7 -1.90 0.32 30.13
CA ALA A 7 -1.27 -0.91 30.58
C ALA A 7 -2.37 -1.94 30.90
N ALA A 8 -2.45 -3.01 30.12
CA ALA A 8 -3.32 -4.15 30.43
C ALA A 8 -2.68 -4.98 31.55
N ALA A 9 -3.10 -4.74 32.80
CA ALA A 9 -2.74 -5.58 33.93
C ALA A 9 -3.69 -6.78 34.01
N ALA A 10 -3.18 -7.99 33.79
CA ALA A 10 -3.89 -9.22 34.09
C ALA A 10 -3.97 -9.40 35.61
N SER A 11 -5.17 -9.35 36.18
CA SER A 11 -5.42 -9.78 37.56
C SER A 11 -6.22 -11.09 37.53
N ALA A 12 -5.63 -12.12 38.13
CA ALA A 12 -6.29 -13.41 38.35
C ALA A 12 -7.29 -13.26 39.51
N GLY A 13 -8.57 -13.44 39.22
CA GLY A 13 -9.64 -13.52 40.22
C GLY A 13 -10.74 -14.42 39.71
N SER A 14 -10.87 -15.61 40.31
CA SER A 14 -11.93 -16.57 40.01
C SER A 14 -13.28 -16.07 40.52
N SER A 15 -14.27 -15.91 39.65
CA SER A 15 -15.69 -15.97 40.05
C SER A 15 -16.57 -16.40 38.87
N ALA A 16 -17.65 -17.10 39.21
CA ALA A 16 -18.38 -18.04 38.38
C ALA A 16 -19.16 -17.43 37.20
N SER A 17 -19.32 -18.28 36.18
CA SER A 17 -19.93 -18.04 34.88
C SER A 17 -21.41 -17.64 34.89
N SER A 18 -21.71 -16.51 34.25
CA SER A 18 -22.93 -16.34 33.45
C SER A 18 -22.54 -15.68 32.12
N GLY A 19 -22.13 -16.53 31.17
CA GLY A 19 -21.58 -16.08 29.90
C GLY A 19 -22.68 -15.63 28.93
N THR A 20 -22.93 -14.33 28.84
CA THR A 20 -23.31 -13.74 27.55
C THR A 20 -22.21 -14.06 26.54
N PRO A 21 -22.51 -14.59 25.34
CA PRO A 21 -21.47 -14.86 24.35
C PRO A 21 -20.71 -13.57 24.06
N GLN A 22 -19.37 -13.64 24.05
CA GLN A 22 -18.57 -12.52 23.57
C GLN A 22 -19.05 -12.12 22.17
N PRO A 23 -19.17 -10.82 21.85
CA PRO A 23 -19.54 -10.39 20.52
C PRO A 23 -18.60 -11.02 19.49
N GLN A 24 -19.15 -11.71 18.49
CA GLN A 24 -18.35 -12.26 17.40
C GLN A 24 -17.58 -11.12 16.71
N GLU A 25 -16.29 -11.34 16.46
CA GLU A 25 -15.47 -10.39 15.72
C GLU A 25 -16.06 -10.13 14.34
N PRO A 26 -16.07 -8.87 13.85
CA PRO A 26 -16.64 -8.56 12.54
C PRO A 26 -15.88 -9.31 11.44
N GLY A 27 -16.61 -10.13 10.69
CA GLY A 27 -16.07 -10.85 9.55
C GLY A 27 -15.93 -9.97 8.31
N LEU A 28 -15.14 -10.42 7.33
CA LEU A 28 -14.98 -9.72 6.04
C LEU A 28 -16.32 -9.49 5.32
N GLY A 29 -17.26 -10.43 5.44
CA GLY A 29 -18.59 -10.30 4.83
C GLY A 29 -19.41 -9.15 5.44
N GLU A 30 -19.41 -9.04 6.78
CA GLU A 30 -20.08 -7.93 7.50
C GLU A 30 -19.47 -6.58 7.11
N LEU A 31 -18.13 -6.52 7.02
CA LEU A 31 -17.42 -5.32 6.57
C LEU A 31 -17.81 -4.91 5.14
N LEU A 32 -17.85 -5.84 4.19
CA LEU A 32 -18.22 -5.54 2.81
C LEU A 32 -19.69 -5.16 2.66
N GLU A 33 -20.58 -5.77 3.44
CA GLU A 33 -21.99 -5.40 3.48
C GLU A 33 -22.18 -3.97 4.00
N GLU A 34 -21.48 -3.60 5.07
CA GLU A 34 -21.52 -2.23 5.60
C GLU A 34 -20.91 -1.25 4.58
N PHE A 35 -19.73 -1.55 4.05
CA PHE A 35 -19.02 -0.70 3.10
C PHE A 35 -19.79 -0.45 1.79
N SER A 36 -20.54 -1.44 1.31
CA SER A 36 -21.36 -1.29 0.09
C SER A 36 -22.65 -0.51 0.30
N ARG A 37 -23.04 -0.24 1.55
CA ARG A 37 -24.26 0.49 1.91
C ARG A 37 -24.00 1.87 2.47
N THR A 38 -22.90 2.07 3.18
CA THR A 38 -22.59 3.31 3.88
C THR A 38 -21.25 3.87 3.44
N GLN A 39 -21.21 5.21 3.29
CA GLN A 39 -19.95 5.92 3.13
C GLN A 39 -19.43 6.31 4.52
N TYR A 40 -18.24 5.86 4.88
CA TYR A 40 -17.65 6.21 6.17
C TYR A 40 -17.43 7.72 6.32
N ARG A 41 -17.79 8.22 7.50
CA ARG A 41 -17.56 9.57 8.02
C ARG A 41 -17.36 9.47 9.53
N ALA A 42 -16.29 10.09 10.04
CA ALA A 42 -15.98 10.05 11.48
C ALA A 42 -17.09 10.66 12.36
N LYS A 43 -17.78 11.69 11.87
CA LYS A 43 -18.87 12.39 12.59
C LYS A 43 -20.13 11.53 12.78
N ASP A 44 -20.36 10.57 11.89
CA ASP A 44 -21.62 9.79 11.84
C ASP A 44 -21.59 8.55 12.76
N CYS A 45 -20.51 8.38 13.53
CA CYS A 45 -20.27 7.22 14.38
C CYS A 45 -20.96 7.28 15.76
N SER A 46 -21.83 8.26 16.02
CA SER A 46 -22.52 8.41 17.32
C SER A 46 -23.86 7.66 17.43
N GLY A 47 -24.34 7.02 16.36
CA GLY A 47 -25.61 6.26 16.33
C GLY A 47 -25.45 4.73 16.34
N THR A 48 -26.54 3.99 16.09
CA THR A 48 -26.54 2.51 15.99
C THR A 48 -25.63 1.95 14.88
N GLY A 49 -25.41 2.69 13.79
CA GLY A 49 -24.37 2.37 12.80
C GLY A 49 -22.94 2.58 13.33
N GLY A 50 -22.78 3.45 14.33
CA GLY A 50 -21.53 3.72 15.01
C GLY A 50 -20.94 2.50 15.72
N SER A 51 -21.78 1.66 16.32
CA SER A 51 -21.29 0.45 17.02
C SER A 51 -20.66 -0.59 16.09
N LYS A 52 -21.07 -0.64 14.82
CA LYS A 52 -20.44 -1.51 13.82
C LYS A 52 -19.09 -0.95 13.38
N VAL A 53 -19.04 0.35 13.08
CA VAL A 53 -17.81 1.03 12.66
C VAL A 53 -16.76 0.99 13.77
N GLU A 54 -17.17 1.16 15.03
CA GLU A 54 -16.30 1.01 16.20
C GLU A 54 -15.74 -0.41 16.31
N ARG A 55 -16.54 -1.46 16.08
CA ARG A 55 -16.04 -2.85 16.02
C ARG A 55 -15.03 -3.05 14.89
N ILE A 56 -15.28 -2.46 13.72
CA ILE A 56 -14.36 -2.54 12.58
C ILE A 56 -13.02 -1.87 12.91
N GLU A 57 -13.08 -0.65 13.46
CA GLU A 57 -11.90 0.13 13.84
C GLU A 57 -11.11 -0.56 14.97
N LYS A 58 -11.80 -1.03 16.02
CA LYS A 58 -11.20 -1.83 17.09
C LYS A 58 -10.48 -3.05 16.54
N ARG A 59 -11.07 -3.76 15.58
CA ARG A 59 -10.40 -4.89 14.94
C ARG A 59 -9.14 -4.48 14.19
N CYS A 60 -9.13 -3.35 13.50
CA CYS A 60 -7.92 -2.83 12.88
C CYS A 60 -6.82 -2.55 13.92
N LEU A 61 -7.16 -1.92 15.05
CA LEU A 61 -6.23 -1.65 16.15
C LEU A 61 -5.62 -2.94 16.73
N GLU A 62 -6.42 -3.98 16.91
CA GLU A 62 -5.96 -5.30 17.35
C GLU A 62 -4.98 -5.93 16.35
N LEU A 63 -5.31 -5.88 15.04
CA LEU A 63 -4.47 -6.44 13.99
C LEU A 63 -3.12 -5.71 13.87
N PHE A 64 -3.12 -4.37 13.95
CA PHE A 64 -1.86 -3.60 14.01
C PHE A 64 -1.02 -3.98 15.24
N GLY A 65 -1.66 -4.14 16.41
CA GLY A 65 -0.98 -4.42 17.66
C GLY A 65 -0.32 -5.80 17.78
N ARG A 66 -0.52 -6.69 16.79
CA ARG A 66 0.15 -8.00 16.79
C ARG A 66 1.61 -7.90 16.41
N ASP A 67 1.94 -7.03 15.45
CA ASP A 67 3.28 -6.92 14.87
C ASP A 67 3.93 -5.55 15.10
N TYR A 68 3.21 -4.57 15.67
CA TYR A 68 3.70 -3.21 15.84
C TYR A 68 3.42 -2.65 17.23
N CYS A 69 4.39 -1.88 17.73
CA CYS A 69 4.11 -0.86 18.73
C CYS A 69 3.58 0.37 17.98
N TYR A 70 2.44 0.90 18.42
CA TYR A 70 1.80 2.03 17.78
C TYR A 70 1.20 3.00 18.78
N SER A 71 1.12 4.25 18.35
CA SER A 71 0.33 5.31 19.00
C SER A 71 -0.90 5.64 18.17
N VAL A 72 -1.87 6.31 18.80
CA VAL A 72 -3.10 6.72 18.14
C VAL A 72 -3.20 8.24 18.12
N ILE A 73 -3.29 8.80 16.91
CA ILE A 73 -3.64 10.20 16.68
C ILE A 73 -5.17 10.29 16.76
N GLN A 74 -5.67 11.08 17.71
CA GLN A 74 -7.09 11.18 18.01
C GLN A 74 -7.77 12.13 17.02
N ASN A 75 -8.69 11.60 16.23
CA ASN A 75 -9.53 12.35 15.27
C ASN A 75 -10.99 12.32 15.73
N VAL A 76 -11.21 12.75 16.97
CA VAL A 76 -12.52 12.79 17.63
C VAL A 76 -13.53 13.48 16.72
N ASN A 77 -14.65 12.82 16.44
CA ASN A 77 -15.73 13.31 15.57
C ASN A 77 -15.30 13.80 14.16
N GLY A 78 -14.08 13.48 13.72
CA GLY A 78 -13.55 13.98 12.45
C GLY A 78 -13.01 15.41 12.48
N ASP A 79 -12.71 15.97 13.66
CA ASP A 79 -12.26 17.36 13.83
C ASP A 79 -10.96 17.70 13.07
N ILE A 80 -10.13 16.69 12.82
CA ILE A 80 -8.94 16.80 11.99
C ILE A 80 -9.31 16.56 10.54
N CYS A 81 -9.95 15.42 10.26
CA CYS A 81 -10.40 15.03 8.94
C CYS A 81 -11.62 14.11 9.04
N GLY A 82 -12.78 14.57 8.57
CA GLY A 82 -14.03 13.78 8.59
C GLY A 82 -14.00 12.52 7.72
N HIS A 83 -13.00 12.38 6.85
CA HIS A 83 -12.80 11.25 5.93
C HIS A 83 -11.74 10.26 6.41
N TYR A 84 -11.13 10.47 7.57
CA TYR A 84 -10.14 9.57 8.17
C TYR A 84 -10.73 8.83 9.40
N PRO A 85 -10.14 7.70 9.82
CA PRO A 85 -10.55 6.98 11.03
C PRO A 85 -10.61 7.90 12.26
N GLN A 86 -11.40 7.54 13.28
CA GLN A 86 -11.38 8.26 14.56
C GLN A 86 -10.07 7.99 15.31
N HIS A 87 -9.56 6.77 15.18
CA HIS A 87 -8.32 6.30 15.76
C HIS A 87 -7.30 6.07 14.64
N ILE A 88 -6.52 7.11 14.34
CA ILE A 88 -5.51 7.06 13.28
C ILE A 88 -4.23 6.44 13.84
N VAL A 89 -3.88 5.26 13.35
CA VAL A 89 -2.72 4.48 13.80
C VAL A 89 -1.43 5.09 13.28
N PHE A 90 -0.52 5.40 14.22
CA PHE A 90 0.86 5.76 13.97
C PHE A 90 1.77 4.62 14.41
N LEU A 91 2.31 3.85 13.46
CA LEU A 91 3.20 2.73 13.73
C LEU A 91 4.59 3.25 14.12
N GLU A 92 5.02 3.04 15.36
CA GLU A 92 6.28 3.59 15.85
C GLU A 92 7.48 2.71 15.48
N TYR A 93 7.35 1.41 15.73
CA TYR A 93 8.35 0.40 15.42
C TYR A 93 7.69 -0.99 15.36
N GLU A 94 8.36 -1.93 14.68
CA GLU A 94 7.95 -3.33 14.63
C GLU A 94 8.17 -3.98 16.01
N SER A 95 7.13 -4.64 16.54
CA SER A 95 7.19 -5.32 17.84
C SER A 95 7.66 -6.75 17.63
N SER A 96 8.88 -7.06 18.10
CA SER A 96 9.29 -8.45 18.33
C SER A 96 8.96 -8.85 19.77
N GLU A 97 8.54 -10.10 20.01
CA GLU A 97 8.25 -10.59 21.38
C GLU A 97 9.44 -10.43 22.35
N LYS A 98 10.66 -10.28 21.82
CA LYS A 98 11.91 -10.21 22.60
C LYS A 98 12.32 -8.80 23.03
N GLU A 99 11.72 -7.74 22.48
CA GLU A 99 12.21 -6.35 22.65
C GLU A 99 11.14 -5.35 23.13
N LYS A 100 9.99 -5.84 23.62
CA LYS A 100 8.86 -5.00 24.04
C LYS A 100 9.21 -3.95 25.11
N ASP A 101 10.26 -4.16 25.91
CA ASP A 101 10.63 -3.29 27.03
C ASP A 101 11.92 -2.46 26.82
N THR A 102 12.59 -2.54 25.66
CA THR A 102 13.94 -1.94 25.49
C THR A 102 13.98 -0.73 24.55
N PHE A 103 13.06 -0.62 23.60
CA PHE A 103 13.06 0.47 22.61
C PHE A 103 12.07 1.58 22.97
N GLN A 104 12.56 2.81 23.11
CA GLN A 104 11.71 4.00 23.21
C GLN A 104 11.64 4.66 21.83
N SER A 105 10.42 4.83 21.32
CA SER A 105 10.18 5.58 20.08
C SER A 105 10.81 6.97 20.16
N THR A 106 11.49 7.36 19.10
CA THR A 106 12.06 8.70 18.93
C THR A 106 10.99 9.75 18.63
N VAL A 107 9.75 9.32 18.33
CA VAL A 107 8.67 10.18 17.87
C VAL A 107 7.86 10.70 19.05
N GLN A 108 7.77 12.03 19.13
CA GLN A 108 6.93 12.73 20.10
C GLN A 108 5.50 12.83 19.55
N VAL A 109 4.63 11.93 19.98
CA VAL A 109 3.23 11.84 19.53
C VAL A 109 2.47 13.16 19.71
N SER A 110 2.75 13.91 20.78
CA SER A 110 2.17 15.25 20.99
C SER A 110 2.55 16.24 19.90
N LYS A 111 3.84 16.27 19.52
CA LYS A 111 4.33 17.13 18.44
C LYS A 111 3.76 16.70 17.09
N LEU A 112 3.59 15.40 16.85
CA LEU A 112 2.93 14.88 15.65
C LEU A 112 1.47 15.36 15.59
N GLN A 113 0.72 15.21 16.69
CA GLN A 113 -0.66 15.67 16.81
C GLN A 113 -0.78 17.18 16.54
N ASP A 114 0.15 17.99 17.04
CA ASP A 114 0.19 19.44 16.80
C ASP A 114 0.44 19.77 15.32
N LEU A 115 1.40 19.07 14.68
CA LEU A 115 1.70 19.25 13.25
C LEU A 115 0.51 18.83 12.38
N VAL A 116 -0.16 17.74 12.70
CA VAL A 116 -1.38 17.27 12.02
C VAL A 116 -2.49 18.32 12.15
N ASN A 117 -2.75 18.81 13.35
CA ASN A 117 -3.78 19.83 13.58
C ASN A 117 -3.52 21.13 12.81
N ARG A 118 -2.26 21.54 12.69
CA ARG A 118 -1.87 22.78 11.98
C ARG A 118 -1.79 22.63 10.46
N SER A 119 -1.59 21.43 9.96
CA SER A 119 -1.51 21.13 8.51
C SER A 119 -2.82 20.65 7.90
N LYS A 120 -3.85 20.37 8.72
CA LYS A 120 -5.10 19.71 8.27
C LYS A 120 -5.79 20.39 7.08
N THR A 121 -5.67 21.70 6.91
CA THR A 121 -6.30 22.43 5.79
C THR A 121 -5.44 22.54 4.54
N ALA A 122 -4.17 22.11 4.58
CA ALA A 122 -3.27 22.22 3.45
C ALA A 122 -3.74 21.39 2.26
N ARG A 123 -4.26 20.20 2.50
CA ARG A 123 -4.61 19.27 1.43
C ARG A 123 -6.12 19.19 1.22
N CYS A 124 -6.50 18.84 0.00
CA CYS A 124 -7.89 18.75 -0.42
C CYS A 124 -8.67 17.80 0.49
N ARG A 125 -9.92 18.12 0.79
CA ARG A 125 -10.80 17.46 1.77
C ARG A 125 -10.29 17.43 3.22
N GLY A 126 -9.27 18.21 3.55
CA GLY A 126 -8.66 18.20 4.87
C GLY A 126 -7.82 16.94 5.10
N ARG A 127 -7.54 16.17 4.05
CA ARG A 127 -6.84 14.89 4.12
C ARG A 127 -5.36 15.17 4.20
N PHE A 128 -4.88 15.46 5.41
CA PHE A 128 -3.48 15.67 5.74
C PHE A 128 -2.62 14.43 5.41
N VAL A 129 -1.30 14.58 5.47
CA VAL A 129 -0.36 13.48 5.24
C VAL A 129 -0.45 12.47 6.38
N CYS A 130 -0.96 11.28 6.09
CA CYS A 130 -1.17 10.23 7.09
C CYS A 130 -0.22 9.05 6.85
N PRO A 131 0.65 8.67 7.81
CA PRO A 131 1.41 7.43 7.72
C PRO A 131 0.47 6.23 7.87
N VAL A 132 0.67 5.18 7.07
CA VAL A 132 -0.22 4.00 7.04
C VAL A 132 0.51 2.66 6.95
N ILE A 133 1.78 2.65 6.56
CA ILE A 133 2.66 1.48 6.58
C ILE A 133 4.01 1.93 7.15
N LEU A 134 4.60 1.08 7.99
CA LEU A 134 5.98 1.18 8.44
C LEU A 134 6.73 -0.02 7.89
N PHE A 135 7.84 0.24 7.20
CA PHE A 135 8.70 -0.79 6.63
C PHE A 135 10.15 -0.35 6.72
N LYS A 136 11.00 -1.14 7.38
CA LYS A 136 12.44 -0.82 7.60
C LYS A 136 12.65 0.57 8.20
N GLY A 137 11.81 0.96 9.17
CA GLY A 137 11.86 2.28 9.80
C GLY A 137 11.36 3.45 8.94
N LYS A 138 10.91 3.19 7.70
CA LYS A 138 10.40 4.22 6.78
C LYS A 138 8.88 4.26 6.81
N HIS A 139 8.31 5.47 6.90
CA HIS A 139 6.88 5.66 6.79
C HIS A 139 6.44 5.78 5.33
N ILE A 140 5.49 4.93 4.93
CA ILE A 140 4.71 5.13 3.72
C ILE A 140 3.43 5.86 4.13
N CYS A 141 3.28 7.04 3.56
CA CYS A 141 2.21 7.96 3.82
C CYS A 141 1.24 8.01 2.65
N ARG A 142 0.00 8.38 2.97
CA ARG A 142 -1.04 8.64 1.99
C ARG A 142 -1.66 10.01 2.22
N SER A 143 -2.18 10.61 1.16
CA SER A 143 -2.87 11.89 1.28
C SER A 143 -3.72 12.23 0.05
N ALA A 144 -4.31 13.42 0.06
CA ALA A 144 -4.84 14.11 -1.12
C ALA A 144 -3.81 15.09 -1.68
N THR A 145 -4.09 15.67 -2.85
CA THR A 145 -3.29 16.78 -3.41
C THR A 145 -3.52 18.10 -2.62
N LEU A 146 -2.80 19.16 -2.97
CA LEU A 146 -2.90 20.46 -2.31
C LEU A 146 -4.26 21.13 -2.56
N ALA A 147 -4.87 21.66 -1.50
CA ALA A 147 -6.10 22.44 -1.57
C ALA A 147 -5.92 23.76 -2.34
N GLY A 148 -6.89 24.11 -3.19
CA GLY A 148 -6.95 25.39 -3.87
C GLY A 148 -7.48 26.53 -2.99
N TRP A 149 -7.45 27.75 -3.54
CA TRP A 149 -7.91 28.99 -2.89
C TRP A 149 -9.34 28.87 -2.36
N GLY A 150 -10.32 28.54 -3.21
CA GLY A 150 -11.72 28.48 -2.80
C GLY A 150 -11.98 27.50 -1.64
N GLU A 151 -11.23 26.40 -1.57
CA GLU A 151 -11.37 25.43 -0.50
C GLU A 151 -10.72 25.89 0.81
N LEU A 152 -9.55 26.53 0.76
CA LEU A 152 -8.87 27.05 1.95
C LEU A 152 -9.67 28.18 2.60
N TYR A 153 -10.20 29.11 1.80
CA TYR A 153 -11.04 30.22 2.30
C TYR A 153 -12.43 29.77 2.69
N GLY A 154 -13.06 28.89 1.91
CA GLY A 154 -14.35 28.33 2.27
C GLY A 154 -14.33 27.63 3.62
N ARG A 155 -13.21 26.96 3.97
CA ARG A 155 -13.02 26.34 5.30
C ARG A 155 -12.63 27.32 6.39
N THR A 156 -11.74 28.27 6.10
CA THR A 156 -11.27 29.25 7.10
C THR A 156 -12.38 30.24 7.45
N GLY A 157 -13.17 30.68 6.47
CA GLY A 157 -14.33 31.56 6.65
C GLY A 157 -15.49 30.88 7.39
N TYR A 158 -15.76 29.59 7.15
CA TYR A 158 -16.76 28.85 7.93
C TYR A 158 -16.32 28.64 9.39
N ASN A 159 -15.04 28.35 9.64
CA ASN A 159 -14.51 28.25 10.99
C ASN A 159 -14.51 29.60 11.72
N TYR A 160 -14.28 30.72 11.02
CA TYR A 160 -14.33 32.06 11.62
C TYR A 160 -15.76 32.51 11.97
N ILE A 161 -16.76 32.12 11.16
CA ILE A 161 -18.16 32.53 11.36
C ILE A 161 -18.90 31.63 12.37
N PHE A 162 -18.50 30.36 12.54
CA PHE A 162 -19.18 29.40 13.42
C PHE A 162 -18.38 28.95 14.65
N SER A 163 -17.11 29.33 14.79
CA SER A 163 -16.39 29.22 16.08
C SER A 163 -16.77 30.44 16.92
N GLY A 164 -17.93 30.34 17.58
CA GLY A 164 -18.42 31.36 18.51
C GLY A 164 -17.30 31.86 19.43
N GLY A 165 -17.21 33.18 19.56
CA GLY A 165 -16.13 33.86 20.24
C GLY A 165 -15.85 33.32 21.64
N ALA A 166 -14.58 33.02 21.89
CA ALA A 166 -13.94 33.15 23.19
C ALA A 166 -12.42 33.14 22.98
N ASP A 167 -11.81 34.24 23.41
CA ASP A 167 -10.40 34.45 23.74
C ASP A 167 -9.34 34.20 22.67
N ASP A 168 -9.02 35.27 21.94
CA ASP A 168 -7.65 35.82 21.87
C ASP A 168 -7.74 37.24 21.29
N ALA A 169 -8.39 38.14 22.06
CA ALA A 169 -8.59 39.54 21.70
C ALA A 169 -7.58 40.45 22.39
N TRP A 170 -6.28 40.35 22.06
CA TRP A 170 -5.29 41.38 22.40
C TRP A 170 -4.13 41.41 21.38
N ALA A 171 -4.33 42.16 20.29
CA ALA A 171 -3.25 42.89 19.60
C ALA A 171 -3.88 43.94 18.67
N ASP A 172 -3.83 45.19 19.13
CA ASP A 172 -3.92 46.48 18.43
C ASP A 172 -4.81 46.60 17.20
N ALA A 173 -5.95 47.24 17.43
CA ALA A 173 -6.69 47.95 16.40
C ALA A 173 -6.13 49.37 16.28
N GLU A 174 -5.32 49.64 15.26
CA GLU A 174 -5.24 50.97 14.67
C GLU A 174 -5.28 50.87 13.14
N ASP A 175 -6.43 51.32 12.63
CA ASP A 175 -6.60 52.17 11.44
C ASP A 175 -6.03 51.69 10.10
N VAL A 176 -6.87 51.08 9.24
CA VAL A 176 -6.59 51.00 7.79
C VAL A 176 -7.88 51.00 6.97
N THR A 177 -8.23 52.17 6.44
CA THR A 177 -8.95 52.26 5.16
C THR A 177 -7.95 51.99 4.03
N GLU A 178 -8.01 50.81 3.39
CA GLU A 178 -7.44 50.51 2.04
C GLU A 178 -7.78 49.04 1.67
N GLU A 179 -9.06 48.82 1.35
CA GLU A 179 -9.62 47.52 0.97
C GLU A 179 -9.31 47.19 -0.49
N ASP A 180 -8.15 46.57 -0.75
CA ASP A 180 -7.93 45.58 -1.84
C ASP A 180 -6.48 45.04 -1.88
N CYS A 181 -5.49 45.84 -1.47
CA CYS A 181 -4.08 45.43 -1.42
C CYS A 181 -3.71 44.66 -0.13
N ALA A 182 -4.32 45.00 1.01
CA ALA A 182 -4.07 44.33 2.29
C ALA A 182 -4.54 42.86 2.31
N LEU A 183 -5.63 42.57 1.58
CA LEU A 183 -6.19 41.22 1.43
C LEU A 183 -5.17 40.28 0.78
N ARG A 184 -4.58 40.68 -0.37
CA ARG A 184 -3.58 39.86 -1.10
C ARG A 184 -2.30 39.56 -0.31
N SER A 185 -1.90 40.46 0.60
CA SER A 185 -0.73 40.29 1.46
C SER A 185 -0.99 39.28 2.59
N SER A 186 -2.13 39.43 3.28
CA SER A 186 -2.60 38.48 4.31
C SER A 186 -2.83 37.08 3.73
N ASP A 187 -3.35 37.04 2.51
CA ASP A 187 -3.69 35.84 1.75
C ASP A 187 -2.46 34.97 1.42
N THR A 188 -1.37 35.62 0.98
CA THR A 188 -0.10 34.97 0.69
C THR A 188 0.51 34.38 1.97
N HIS A 189 0.43 35.13 3.08
CA HIS A 189 0.94 34.71 4.38
C HIS A 189 0.18 33.51 4.97
N LEU A 190 -1.14 33.43 4.80
CA LEU A 190 -1.94 32.27 5.25
C LEU A 190 -1.56 31.00 4.48
N PHE A 191 -1.43 31.10 3.15
CA PHE A 191 -1.02 29.97 2.31
C PHE A 191 0.37 29.48 2.71
N ASP A 192 1.34 30.38 2.84
CA ASP A 192 2.70 30.02 3.21
C ASP A 192 2.76 29.41 4.62
N LYS A 193 1.95 29.91 5.55
CA LYS A 193 1.82 29.33 6.89
C LYS A 193 1.28 27.90 6.86
N VAL A 194 0.15 27.67 6.20
CA VAL A 194 -0.50 26.35 6.14
C VAL A 194 0.36 25.34 5.37
N ARG A 195 0.92 25.75 4.22
CA ARG A 195 1.85 24.94 3.42
C ARG A 195 3.14 24.64 4.18
N GLY A 196 3.65 25.62 4.93
CA GLY A 196 4.80 25.45 5.81
C GLY A 196 4.58 24.38 6.88
N TYR A 197 3.37 24.26 7.44
CA TYR A 197 3.04 23.17 8.36
C TYR A 197 2.92 21.82 7.67
N ASP A 198 2.35 21.74 6.46
CA ASP A 198 2.34 20.50 5.65
C ASP A 198 3.78 20.02 5.36
N ILE A 199 4.67 20.93 4.98
CA ILE A 199 6.10 20.63 4.76
C ILE A 199 6.78 20.18 6.05
N LYS A 200 6.49 20.83 7.19
CA LYS A 200 7.01 20.40 8.49
C LYS A 200 6.52 19.00 8.87
N LEU A 201 5.26 18.67 8.59
CA LEU A 201 4.72 17.33 8.82
C LEU A 201 5.39 16.30 7.90
N LEU A 202 5.55 16.59 6.61
CA LEU A 202 6.26 15.73 5.67
C LEU A 202 7.68 15.42 6.15
N ARG A 203 8.43 16.45 6.55
CA ARG A 203 9.80 16.29 7.09
C ARG A 203 9.82 15.53 8.42
N TYR A 204 8.82 15.74 9.27
CA TYR A 204 8.68 15.03 10.54
C TYR A 204 8.44 13.52 10.35
N LEU A 205 7.72 13.16 9.29
CA LEU A 205 7.51 11.77 8.86
C LEU A 205 8.64 11.22 7.96
N SER A 206 9.76 11.95 7.87
CA SER A 206 10.91 11.65 7.03
C SER A 206 10.57 11.46 5.54
N VAL A 207 9.48 12.03 5.05
CA VAL A 207 9.08 11.92 3.64
C VAL A 207 10.08 12.68 2.77
N LYS A 208 10.65 11.98 1.78
CA LYS A 208 11.50 12.57 0.73
C LYS A 208 10.85 12.44 -0.64
N TYR A 209 10.20 11.32 -0.90
CA TYR A 209 9.60 10.99 -2.19
C TYR A 209 8.11 11.31 -2.17
N ILE A 210 7.62 12.10 -3.12
CA ILE A 210 6.20 12.43 -3.28
C ILE A 210 5.74 11.92 -4.65
N CYS A 211 4.90 10.89 -4.64
CA CYS A 211 4.33 10.26 -5.82
C CYS A 211 2.92 10.80 -6.09
N ASP A 212 2.81 11.60 -7.15
CA ASP A 212 1.57 12.20 -7.62
C ASP A 212 0.95 11.37 -8.76
N LEU A 213 -0.20 10.77 -8.48
CA LEU A 213 -0.96 9.95 -9.43
C LEU A 213 -1.91 10.76 -10.33
N MET A 214 -1.93 12.09 -10.22
CA MET A 214 -2.81 12.95 -11.01
C MET A 214 -2.40 12.98 -12.49
N VAL A 215 -3.39 12.82 -13.36
CA VAL A 215 -3.25 13.03 -14.81
C VAL A 215 -3.34 14.52 -15.19
N GLU A 216 -3.80 15.33 -14.23
CA GLU A 216 -3.87 16.77 -14.36
C GLU A 216 -2.88 17.50 -13.42
N ASN A 217 -2.43 18.70 -13.80
CA ASN A 217 -1.65 19.58 -12.94
C ASN A 217 -2.53 20.27 -11.88
N LYS A 218 -3.75 20.63 -12.29
CA LYS A 218 -4.77 21.27 -11.46
C LYS A 218 -6.13 20.68 -11.77
N LYS A 219 -6.93 20.44 -10.73
CA LYS A 219 -8.31 20.01 -10.94
C LYS A 219 -9.22 21.22 -11.07
N VAL A 220 -9.95 21.29 -12.19
CA VAL A 220 -11.03 22.27 -12.38
C VAL A 220 -12.38 21.62 -12.04
N LYS A 221 -13.20 22.32 -11.27
CA LYS A 221 -14.63 22.03 -11.10
C LYS A 221 -15.42 23.33 -11.23
N PHE A 222 -16.52 23.31 -11.97
CA PHE A 222 -17.38 24.49 -12.19
C PHE A 222 -16.60 25.74 -12.63
N GLY A 223 -15.60 25.58 -13.50
CA GLY A 223 -14.74 26.68 -13.97
C GLY A 223 -13.68 27.18 -12.98
N MET A 224 -13.59 26.61 -11.78
CA MET A 224 -12.62 27.02 -10.75
C MET A 224 -11.56 25.94 -10.50
N ASN A 225 -10.31 26.35 -10.33
CA ASN A 225 -9.23 25.48 -9.85
C ASN A 225 -9.48 25.12 -8.38
N VAL A 226 -9.92 23.89 -8.13
CA VAL A 226 -10.21 23.40 -6.78
C VAL A 226 -8.97 22.80 -6.12
N THR A 227 -8.00 22.30 -6.89
CA THR A 227 -6.75 21.73 -6.37
C THR A 227 -5.56 21.98 -7.28
N SER A 228 -4.35 21.83 -6.74
CA SER A 228 -3.10 21.95 -7.49
C SER A 228 -2.11 20.89 -7.01
N SER A 229 -1.38 20.28 -7.94
CA SER A 229 -0.27 19.41 -7.60
C SER A 229 0.94 20.21 -7.08
N GLU A 230 1.71 19.59 -6.20
CA GLU A 230 3.02 20.02 -5.72
C GLU A 230 3.96 20.38 -6.90
N LYS A 231 3.86 19.64 -8.01
CA LYS A 231 4.72 19.81 -9.21
C LYS A 231 4.53 21.14 -9.94
N VAL A 232 3.41 21.82 -9.70
CA VAL A 232 3.12 23.14 -10.29
C VAL A 232 2.95 24.22 -9.22
N ASP A 233 3.55 24.01 -8.03
CA ASP A 233 3.62 25.04 -7.00
C ASP A 233 4.51 26.19 -7.46
N LYS A 234 3.90 27.34 -7.74
CA LYS A 234 4.60 28.55 -8.24
C LYS A 234 5.66 29.05 -7.27
N ALA A 235 5.45 28.85 -5.97
CA ALA A 235 6.39 29.27 -4.93
C ALA A 235 7.51 28.24 -4.69
N GLN A 236 7.49 27.10 -5.40
CA GLN A 236 8.49 26.03 -5.29
C GLN A 236 8.74 25.57 -3.84
N ARG A 237 7.70 25.62 -2.98
CA ARG A 237 7.84 25.32 -1.55
C ARG A 237 8.17 23.86 -1.29
N TYR A 238 7.83 22.99 -2.25
CA TYR A 238 8.07 21.55 -2.20
C TYR A 238 9.31 21.12 -2.99
N ALA A 239 10.15 22.04 -3.46
CA ALA A 239 11.32 21.72 -4.30
C ALA A 239 12.40 20.88 -3.58
N ASP A 240 12.44 20.92 -2.24
CA ASP A 240 13.36 20.09 -1.44
C ASP A 240 12.98 18.59 -1.42
N PHE A 241 11.76 18.25 -1.87
CA PHE A 241 11.32 16.87 -2.00
C PHE A 241 11.60 16.35 -3.41
N THR A 242 11.81 15.04 -3.52
CA THR A 242 11.85 14.37 -4.82
C THR A 242 10.42 14.15 -5.30
N LEU A 243 9.96 14.98 -6.24
CA LEU A 243 8.62 14.89 -6.82
C LEU A 243 8.61 13.90 -8.00
N LEU A 244 7.65 12.98 -8.00
CA LEU A 244 7.41 12.02 -9.07
C LEU A 244 6.01 12.25 -9.63
N SER A 245 5.93 12.68 -10.90
CA SER A 245 4.67 12.75 -11.64
C SER A 245 4.45 11.40 -12.31
N ILE A 246 3.57 10.58 -11.74
CA ILE A 246 3.25 9.22 -12.23
C ILE A 246 1.75 9.12 -12.55
N PRO A 247 1.29 9.79 -13.62
CA PRO A 247 -0.13 9.96 -13.90
C PRO A 247 -0.82 8.60 -14.07
N TYR A 248 -1.92 8.38 -13.36
CA TYR A 248 -2.67 7.12 -13.38
C TYR A 248 -4.17 7.36 -13.61
N PRO A 249 -4.86 6.51 -14.41
CA PRO A 249 -6.26 6.71 -14.76
C PRO A 249 -7.20 6.89 -13.55
N GLY A 250 -8.19 7.78 -13.70
CA GLY A 250 -9.22 8.03 -12.69
C GLY A 250 -10.15 6.84 -12.46
N CYS A 251 -11.03 6.92 -11.46
CA CYS A 251 -11.98 5.83 -11.16
C CYS A 251 -12.97 5.60 -12.30
N GLU A 252 -13.25 6.65 -13.08
CA GLU A 252 -14.11 6.62 -14.27
C GLU A 252 -13.62 5.60 -15.31
N PHE A 253 -12.30 5.43 -15.46
CA PHE A 253 -11.70 4.47 -16.39
C PHE A 253 -11.97 3.01 -16.01
N PHE A 254 -12.23 2.74 -14.72
CA PHE A 254 -12.56 1.40 -14.23
C PHE A 254 -13.99 0.97 -14.56
N LYS A 255 -14.78 1.87 -15.17
CA LYS A 255 -16.01 1.48 -15.85
C LYS A 255 -15.72 0.66 -17.11
N GLU A 256 -14.73 1.07 -17.91
CA GLU A 256 -14.34 0.32 -19.11
C GLU A 256 -13.77 -1.06 -18.75
N TYR A 257 -13.06 -1.14 -17.62
CA TYR A 257 -12.62 -2.42 -17.05
C TYR A 257 -13.78 -3.36 -16.76
N LYS A 258 -14.85 -2.87 -16.13
CA LYS A 258 -16.08 -3.64 -15.90
C LYS A 258 -16.77 -4.03 -17.20
N ASP A 259 -16.91 -3.08 -18.12
CA ASP A 259 -17.61 -3.26 -19.39
C ASP A 259 -16.85 -4.25 -20.32
N ARG A 260 -15.57 -4.53 -20.04
CA ARG A 260 -14.73 -5.60 -20.65
C ARG A 260 -14.69 -6.88 -19.81
N ASP A 261 -15.76 -7.21 -19.09
CA ASP A 261 -15.86 -8.42 -18.27
C ASP A 261 -14.69 -8.59 -17.29
N TYR A 262 -14.22 -7.48 -16.70
CA TYR A 262 -13.13 -7.47 -15.74
C TYR A 262 -11.78 -7.97 -16.31
N MET A 263 -11.56 -7.80 -17.63
CA MET A 263 -10.28 -8.04 -18.33
C MET A 263 -9.51 -6.72 -18.52
N ALA A 264 -8.37 -6.59 -17.85
CA ALA A 264 -7.55 -5.37 -17.85
C ALA A 264 -6.43 -5.43 -18.91
N GLU A 265 -6.08 -6.62 -19.37
CA GLU A 265 -5.10 -6.85 -20.43
C GLU A 265 -5.58 -6.19 -21.74
N GLY A 266 -4.71 -5.39 -22.35
CA GLY A 266 -5.01 -4.60 -23.53
C GLY A 266 -6.02 -3.45 -23.32
N LEU A 267 -6.37 -3.11 -22.07
CA LEU A 267 -7.17 -1.92 -21.76
C LEU A 267 -6.24 -0.71 -21.58
N ILE A 268 -6.14 0.14 -22.61
CA ILE A 268 -5.21 1.29 -22.66
C ILE A 268 -5.99 2.58 -22.39
N PHE A 269 -5.48 3.41 -21.49
CA PHE A 269 -6.08 4.71 -21.18
C PHE A 269 -5.91 5.69 -22.35
N ASN A 270 -6.96 6.45 -22.67
CA ASN A 270 -6.85 7.49 -23.68
C ASN A 270 -6.11 8.72 -23.11
N TRP A 271 -4.84 8.88 -23.49
CA TRP A 271 -3.99 10.00 -23.05
C TRP A 271 -4.26 11.32 -23.80
N LYS A 272 -5.05 11.29 -24.87
CA LYS A 272 -5.35 12.47 -25.72
C LYS A 272 -6.59 13.23 -25.24
N GLN A 273 -6.82 13.26 -23.93
CA GLN A 273 -7.96 13.95 -23.34
C GLN A 273 -7.56 15.36 -22.89
N ASP A 274 -8.44 16.35 -23.06
CA ASP A 274 -8.12 17.76 -22.82
C ASP A 274 -7.71 18.07 -21.37
N TYR A 275 -8.19 17.27 -20.41
CA TYR A 275 -7.85 17.42 -19.00
C TYR A 275 -6.53 16.74 -18.61
N VAL A 276 -5.88 16.01 -19.53
CA VAL A 276 -4.62 15.31 -19.29
C VAL A 276 -3.46 16.24 -19.68
N ASP A 277 -2.90 16.92 -18.70
CA ASP A 277 -1.81 17.90 -18.89
C ASP A 277 -0.58 17.62 -17.99
N ALA A 278 -0.59 16.53 -17.22
CA ALA A 278 0.55 16.11 -16.41
C ALA A 278 1.32 14.95 -17.07
N PRO A 279 2.50 15.21 -17.68
CA PRO A 279 3.33 14.15 -18.23
C PRO A 279 3.95 13.29 -17.12
N LEU A 280 4.33 12.06 -17.47
CA LEU A 280 5.22 11.24 -16.65
C LEU A 280 6.56 11.96 -16.46
N SER A 281 7.00 12.08 -15.21
CA SER A 281 8.31 12.63 -14.86
C SER A 281 8.83 11.93 -13.60
N ILE A 282 9.91 11.17 -13.76
CA ILE A 282 10.58 10.42 -12.70
C ILE A 282 12.07 10.75 -12.80
N PRO A 283 12.74 11.11 -11.69
CA PRO A 283 14.19 11.30 -11.70
C PRO A 283 14.95 10.05 -12.13
N ASP A 284 15.93 10.21 -13.04
CA ASP A 284 16.64 9.10 -13.68
C ASP A 284 17.22 8.09 -12.67
N PHE A 285 17.78 8.58 -11.56
CA PHE A 285 18.39 7.74 -10.52
C PHE A 285 17.41 6.73 -9.89
N LEU A 286 16.10 6.96 -9.98
CA LEU A 286 15.05 6.04 -9.50
C LEU A 286 14.63 5.01 -10.56
N THR A 287 15.00 5.21 -11.81
CA THR A 287 14.59 4.36 -12.94
C THR A 287 15.66 3.36 -13.37
N CYS A 288 16.94 3.63 -13.09
CA CYS A 288 18.09 2.87 -13.58
C CYS A 288 18.03 1.36 -13.27
N SER A 289 17.42 0.95 -12.16
CA SER A 289 17.37 -0.44 -11.72
C SER A 289 16.17 -1.23 -12.24
N LEU A 290 15.17 -0.57 -12.85
CA LEU A 290 13.86 -1.18 -13.07
C LEU A 290 13.69 -1.80 -14.47
N ASN A 291 14.60 -1.53 -15.42
CA ASN A 291 14.53 -2.03 -16.80
C ASN A 291 13.14 -1.83 -17.45
N ILE A 292 12.56 -0.65 -17.26
CA ILE A 292 11.27 -0.24 -17.82
C ILE A 292 11.52 0.90 -18.80
N ASP A 293 10.97 0.79 -20.01
CA ASP A 293 10.96 1.90 -20.97
C ASP A 293 9.82 2.89 -20.65
N TRP A 294 10.12 3.84 -19.78
CA TRP A 294 9.19 4.88 -19.32
C TRP A 294 8.65 5.78 -20.44
N SER A 295 9.32 5.85 -21.60
CA SER A 295 8.85 6.64 -22.74
C SER A 295 7.54 6.09 -23.32
N GLN A 296 7.29 4.80 -23.13
CA GLN A 296 6.11 4.08 -23.63
C GLN A 296 4.93 4.10 -22.66
N TYR A 297 4.95 4.92 -21.60
CA TYR A 297 3.89 4.87 -20.58
C TYR A 297 2.47 5.10 -21.13
N GLN A 298 2.35 5.80 -22.26
CA GLN A 298 1.07 6.05 -22.90
C GLN A 298 0.52 4.86 -23.71
N SER A 299 1.37 3.87 -24.03
CA SER A 299 0.98 2.66 -24.76
C SER A 299 0.75 1.45 -23.84
N TRP A 300 1.12 1.56 -22.56
CA TRP A 300 0.87 0.51 -21.58
C TRP A 300 -0.62 0.30 -21.36
N ASP A 301 -1.02 -0.97 -21.27
CA ASP A 301 -2.33 -1.32 -20.75
C ASP A 301 -2.39 -1.11 -19.23
N LEU A 302 -3.61 -1.20 -18.68
CA LEU A 302 -3.87 -0.99 -17.26
C LEU A 302 -3.07 -1.96 -16.39
N VAL A 303 -2.80 -3.18 -16.85
CA VAL A 303 -2.01 -4.15 -16.11
C VAL A 303 -0.56 -3.70 -16.02
N GLN A 304 0.07 -3.48 -17.17
CA GLN A 304 1.46 -3.07 -17.28
C GLN A 304 1.72 -1.74 -16.57
N GLN A 305 0.82 -0.76 -16.71
CA GLN A 305 0.93 0.53 -16.01
C GLN A 305 0.92 0.36 -14.49
N THR A 306 -0.01 -0.46 -13.97
CA THR A 306 -0.11 -0.73 -12.52
C THR A 306 1.12 -1.48 -12.01
N GLN A 307 1.61 -2.48 -12.77
CA GLN A 307 2.83 -3.22 -12.44
C GLN A 307 4.06 -2.30 -12.40
N ASN A 308 4.26 -1.47 -13.42
CA ASN A 308 5.42 -0.58 -13.51
C ASN A 308 5.46 0.44 -12.38
N TYR A 309 4.31 1.01 -12.02
CA TYR A 309 4.23 1.93 -10.89
C TYR A 309 4.43 1.21 -9.55
N LEU A 310 3.89 0.00 -9.37
CA LEU A 310 4.17 -0.77 -8.17
C LEU A 310 5.67 -1.11 -8.04
N LYS A 311 6.33 -1.52 -9.13
CA LYS A 311 7.79 -1.76 -9.16
C LYS A 311 8.58 -0.52 -8.76
N LEU A 312 8.19 0.65 -9.27
CA LEU A 312 8.81 1.93 -8.88
C LEU A 312 8.64 2.21 -7.39
N LEU A 313 7.42 2.10 -6.85
CA LEU A 313 7.16 2.35 -5.44
C LEU A 313 7.92 1.37 -4.54
N LEU A 314 7.95 0.08 -4.89
CA LEU A 314 8.74 -0.95 -4.20
C LEU A 314 10.24 -0.62 -4.23
N SER A 315 10.78 -0.24 -5.40
CA SER A 315 12.18 0.16 -5.54
C SER A 315 12.54 1.36 -4.67
N ILE A 316 11.65 2.37 -4.60
CA ILE A 316 11.84 3.55 -3.76
C ILE A 316 11.89 3.17 -2.28
N ILE A 317 10.96 2.38 -1.77
CA ILE A 317 10.95 2.03 -0.35
C ILE A 317 12.08 1.06 0.02
N ASN A 318 12.59 0.27 -0.93
CA ASN A 318 13.73 -0.64 -0.74
C ASN A 318 15.11 -0.02 -0.96
N SER A 319 15.18 1.27 -1.28
CA SER A 319 16.42 2.05 -1.29
C SER A 319 17.18 1.89 0.02
N ASP A 320 18.48 2.19 0.00
CA ASP A 320 19.30 2.17 1.22
C ASP A 320 19.24 3.49 2.02
N ASP A 321 18.37 4.44 1.65
CA ASP A 321 18.16 5.68 2.43
C ASP A 321 17.02 5.55 3.45
N ASP A 322 17.05 6.30 4.56
CA ASP A 322 16.02 6.23 5.60
C ASP A 322 14.76 7.07 5.29
N SER A 323 14.45 7.22 4.00
CA SER A 323 13.47 8.18 3.52
C SER A 323 12.09 7.58 3.31
N GLY A 324 11.06 8.24 3.86
CA GLY A 324 9.66 7.93 3.65
C GLY A 324 9.14 8.33 2.27
N LEU A 325 7.95 7.82 1.97
CA LEU A 325 7.25 7.95 0.70
C LEU A 325 5.84 8.49 0.94
N LEU A 326 5.39 9.48 0.17
CA LEU A 326 3.99 9.88 0.10
C LEU A 326 3.38 9.46 -1.24
N VAL A 327 2.26 8.74 -1.20
CA VAL A 327 1.43 8.46 -2.38
C VAL A 327 0.13 9.25 -2.29
N HIS A 328 -0.19 10.04 -3.31
CA HIS A 328 -1.45 10.80 -3.35
C HIS A 328 -2.04 10.89 -4.75
N CYS A 329 -3.31 11.28 -4.80
CA CYS A 329 -4.01 11.70 -6.01
C CYS A 329 -4.92 12.89 -5.64
N ILE A 330 -5.86 13.30 -6.51
CA ILE A 330 -6.75 14.45 -6.25
C ILE A 330 -7.43 14.33 -4.87
N SER A 331 -8.29 13.33 -4.72
CA SER A 331 -9.09 13.13 -3.50
C SER A 331 -8.38 12.21 -2.50
N GLY A 332 -7.41 11.41 -2.98
CA GLY A 332 -6.68 10.42 -2.20
C GLY A 332 -7.48 9.18 -1.76
N TRP A 333 -8.68 8.96 -2.31
CA TRP A 333 -9.61 7.91 -1.85
C TRP A 333 -9.90 6.83 -2.91
N ASP A 334 -9.31 6.91 -4.11
CA ASP A 334 -9.48 5.93 -5.21
C ASP A 334 -8.11 5.35 -5.62
N ARG A 335 -7.32 6.08 -6.41
CA ARG A 335 -5.99 5.65 -6.87
C ARG A 335 -4.98 5.46 -5.74
N THR A 336 -5.06 6.29 -4.70
CA THR A 336 -4.17 6.20 -3.54
C THR A 336 -4.36 4.90 -2.76
N PRO A 337 -5.57 4.52 -2.30
CA PRO A 337 -5.74 3.24 -1.62
C PRO A 337 -5.42 2.03 -2.50
N LEU A 338 -5.59 2.10 -3.83
CA LEU A 338 -5.10 1.07 -4.74
C LEU A 338 -3.60 0.81 -4.53
N PHE A 339 -2.74 1.82 -4.70
CA PHE A 339 -1.29 1.62 -4.56
C PHE A 339 -0.84 1.37 -3.11
N ILE A 340 -1.50 1.95 -2.12
CA ILE A 340 -1.22 1.65 -0.70
C ILE A 340 -1.53 0.18 -0.39
N SER A 341 -2.67 -0.34 -0.86
CA SER A 341 -3.07 -1.74 -0.65
C SER A 341 -2.13 -2.70 -1.37
N LEU A 342 -1.76 -2.39 -2.62
CA LEU A 342 -0.81 -3.21 -3.37
C LEU A 342 0.57 -3.25 -2.71
N LEU A 343 1.07 -2.12 -2.21
CA LEU A 343 2.31 -2.10 -1.41
C LEU A 343 2.18 -2.94 -0.14
N ARG A 344 1.10 -2.76 0.62
CA ARG A 344 0.87 -3.52 1.87
C ARG A 344 0.84 -5.02 1.61
N LEU A 345 0.04 -5.45 0.64
CA LEU A 345 -0.14 -6.87 0.32
C LEU A 345 1.13 -7.47 -0.30
N SER A 346 1.86 -6.70 -1.11
CA SER A 346 3.14 -7.16 -1.68
C SER A 346 4.20 -7.38 -0.59
N LEU A 347 4.36 -6.43 0.33
CA LEU A 347 5.31 -6.56 1.44
C LEU A 347 4.89 -7.65 2.43
N TRP A 348 3.59 -7.78 2.72
CA TRP A 348 3.07 -8.84 3.58
C TRP A 348 3.26 -10.23 2.97
N ALA A 349 3.10 -10.37 1.65
CA ALA A 349 3.32 -11.64 0.97
C ALA A 349 4.77 -12.10 1.04
N ASP A 350 5.72 -11.17 1.20
CA ASP A 350 7.13 -11.46 1.46
C ASP A 350 7.45 -11.69 2.96
N GLY A 351 6.45 -11.63 3.84
CA GLY A 351 6.65 -11.73 5.30
C GLY A 351 7.36 -10.52 5.93
N LEU A 352 7.42 -9.39 5.23
CA LEU A 352 8.21 -8.22 5.65
C LEU A 352 7.44 -7.23 6.54
N ILE A 353 6.12 -7.26 6.50
CA ILE A 353 5.24 -6.46 7.35
C ILE A 353 4.04 -7.32 7.75
N HIS A 354 3.41 -7.02 8.89
CA HIS A 354 2.23 -7.76 9.36
C HIS A 354 2.47 -9.29 9.38
N ALA A 355 3.68 -9.71 9.76
CA ALA A 355 4.16 -11.08 9.56
C ALA A 355 3.30 -12.14 10.28
N SER A 356 2.66 -11.80 11.40
CA SER A 356 1.77 -12.71 12.13
C SER A 356 0.37 -12.84 11.54
N LEU A 357 -0.03 -11.91 10.65
CA LEU A 357 -1.39 -11.89 10.10
C LEU A 357 -1.59 -12.96 9.03
N LYS A 358 -2.69 -13.71 9.16
CA LYS A 358 -3.15 -14.68 8.16
C LYS A 358 -3.74 -13.97 6.93
N PRO A 359 -3.88 -14.66 5.78
CA PRO A 359 -4.49 -14.10 4.56
C PRO A 359 -5.84 -13.40 4.79
N ALA A 360 -6.75 -14.01 5.55
CA ALA A 360 -8.05 -13.41 5.85
C ALA A 360 -7.95 -12.12 6.71
N GLU A 361 -6.94 -12.04 7.58
CA GLU A 361 -6.75 -10.93 8.52
C GLU A 361 -6.08 -9.74 7.83
N ILE A 362 -5.05 -9.97 7.00
CA ILE A 362 -4.46 -8.89 6.20
C ILE A 362 -5.47 -8.35 5.17
N LEU A 363 -6.30 -9.23 4.61
CA LEU A 363 -7.37 -8.84 3.69
C LEU A 363 -8.38 -7.94 4.42
N TYR A 364 -8.83 -8.36 5.60
CA TYR A 364 -9.71 -7.54 6.43
C TYR A 364 -9.08 -6.19 6.74
N LEU A 365 -7.82 -6.16 7.20
CA LEU A 365 -7.10 -4.93 7.53
C LEU A 365 -7.02 -3.99 6.32
N THR A 366 -6.71 -4.54 5.15
CA THR A 366 -6.57 -3.76 3.91
C THR A 366 -7.91 -3.18 3.48
N VAL A 367 -8.99 -3.97 3.46
CA VAL A 367 -10.33 -3.48 3.11
C VAL A 367 -10.84 -2.45 4.12
N ALA A 368 -10.71 -2.75 5.42
CA ALA A 368 -11.22 -1.90 6.48
C ALA A 368 -10.44 -0.59 6.57
N TYR A 369 -9.12 -0.67 6.70
CA TYR A 369 -8.30 0.48 6.99
C TYR A 369 -7.93 1.26 5.72
N ASP A 370 -7.45 0.60 4.66
CA ASP A 370 -6.99 1.35 3.49
C ASP A 370 -8.16 1.90 2.65
N TRP A 371 -9.33 1.24 2.65
CA TRP A 371 -10.46 1.65 1.83
C TRP A 371 -11.62 2.26 2.63
N PHE A 372 -12.25 1.47 3.51
CA PHE A 372 -13.49 1.88 4.19
C PHE A 372 -13.28 3.07 5.14
N LEU A 373 -12.43 2.92 6.17
CA LEU A 373 -12.21 3.94 7.20
C LEU A 373 -11.50 5.19 6.68
N PHE A 374 -10.85 5.12 5.51
CA PHE A 374 -10.30 6.28 4.82
C PHE A 374 -11.27 6.90 3.80
N GLY A 375 -12.54 6.52 3.86
CA GLY A 375 -13.64 7.23 3.21
C GLY A 375 -13.75 7.02 1.70
N HIS A 376 -13.28 5.88 1.18
CA HIS A 376 -13.57 5.50 -0.21
C HIS A 376 -15.09 5.49 -0.46
N MET A 377 -15.51 5.95 -1.64
CA MET A 377 -16.93 6.13 -1.94
C MET A 377 -17.53 4.91 -2.65
N LEU A 378 -17.43 3.70 -2.05
CA LEU A 378 -17.82 2.47 -2.73
C LEU A 378 -19.26 2.51 -3.27
N VAL A 379 -20.22 3.04 -2.49
CA VAL A 379 -21.62 3.19 -2.91
C VAL A 379 -21.76 4.01 -4.21
N ASP A 380 -21.05 5.14 -4.32
CA ASP A 380 -21.05 6.00 -5.51
C ASP A 380 -20.32 5.34 -6.69
N ARG A 381 -19.25 4.58 -6.42
CA ARG A 381 -18.52 3.84 -7.45
C ARG A 381 -19.37 2.72 -8.04
N LEU A 382 -20.03 1.94 -7.19
CA LEU A 382 -20.92 0.85 -7.59
C LEU A 382 -22.11 1.36 -8.42
N SER A 383 -22.69 2.51 -8.07
CA SER A 383 -23.81 3.08 -8.82
C SER A 383 -23.41 3.53 -10.24
N LYS A 384 -22.15 3.92 -10.43
CA LYS A 384 -21.57 4.30 -11.73
C LYS A 384 -20.91 3.13 -12.49
N GLY A 385 -20.72 1.99 -11.82
CA GLY A 385 -20.00 0.84 -12.36
C GLY A 385 -18.48 1.02 -12.42
N GLU A 386 -17.92 1.90 -11.59
CA GLU A 386 -16.49 2.20 -11.51
C GLU A 386 -15.78 1.20 -10.58
N GLU A 387 -15.23 0.10 -11.12
CA GLU A 387 -14.80 -1.06 -10.31
C GLU A 387 -13.33 -0.99 -9.82
N ILE A 388 -12.83 0.18 -9.45
CA ILE A 388 -11.43 0.35 -8.98
C ILE A 388 -11.13 -0.43 -7.69
N PHE A 389 -12.10 -0.51 -6.78
CA PHE A 389 -11.97 -1.28 -5.54
C PHE A 389 -11.82 -2.78 -5.83
N PHE A 390 -12.70 -3.32 -6.69
CA PHE A 390 -12.61 -4.72 -7.12
C PHE A 390 -11.31 -5.00 -7.88
N PHE A 391 -10.92 -4.10 -8.79
CA PHE A 391 -9.66 -4.22 -9.53
C PHE A 391 -8.47 -4.39 -8.58
N CYS A 392 -8.38 -3.63 -7.50
CA CYS A 392 -7.26 -3.72 -6.54
C CYS A 392 -6.95 -5.14 -6.07
N PHE A 393 -7.98 -5.90 -5.69
CA PHE A 393 -7.81 -7.26 -5.16
C PHE A 393 -7.78 -8.30 -6.27
N ASN A 394 -8.51 -8.10 -7.38
CA ASN A 394 -8.41 -9.01 -8.51
C ASN A 394 -7.02 -8.91 -9.18
N PHE A 395 -6.37 -7.76 -9.10
CA PHE A 395 -5.05 -7.48 -9.65
C PHE A 395 -3.92 -8.28 -8.98
N LEU A 396 -4.13 -8.84 -7.78
CA LEU A 396 -3.11 -9.63 -7.07
C LEU A 396 -2.55 -10.80 -7.89
N LYS A 397 -3.35 -11.35 -8.82
CA LYS A 397 -2.91 -12.39 -9.77
C LYS A 397 -1.74 -11.95 -10.67
N HIS A 398 -1.53 -10.65 -10.85
CA HIS A 398 -0.49 -10.08 -11.70
C HIS A 398 0.80 -9.74 -10.96
N ILE A 399 0.89 -9.95 -9.65
CA ILE A 399 2.05 -9.57 -8.82
C ILE A 399 2.61 -10.72 -7.98
N ILE A 400 2.29 -11.96 -8.37
CA ILE A 400 2.76 -13.18 -7.70
C ILE A 400 4.25 -13.46 -7.91
N SER A 401 4.86 -12.91 -8.97
CA SER A 401 6.26 -13.15 -9.31
C SER A 401 7.24 -12.41 -8.39
N GLU A 402 8.50 -12.86 -8.45
CA GLU A 402 9.63 -12.27 -7.72
C GLU A 402 9.90 -10.80 -8.07
N GLU A 403 9.48 -10.34 -9.25
CA GLU A 403 9.68 -8.97 -9.71
C GLU A 403 8.97 -7.92 -8.83
N PHE A 404 8.00 -8.38 -8.04
CA PHE A 404 7.24 -7.57 -7.09
C PHE A 404 7.62 -7.89 -5.64
N SER A 405 8.59 -8.76 -5.41
CA SER A 405 9.12 -9.05 -4.07
C SER A 405 10.09 -7.96 -3.64
N ALA A 406 9.99 -7.57 -2.37
CA ALA A 406 10.93 -6.68 -1.71
C ALA A 406 12.11 -7.42 -1.06
N LEU A 407 12.18 -8.75 -1.16
CA LEU A 407 13.30 -9.54 -0.67
C LEU A 407 14.53 -9.31 -1.56
N LYS A 408 15.60 -8.75 -0.99
CA LYS A 408 16.89 -8.64 -1.69
C LYS A 408 17.52 -10.03 -1.78
N ILE A 409 17.62 -10.61 -2.97
CA ILE A 409 18.57 -11.69 -3.21
C ILE A 409 19.96 -11.08 -3.00
N GLN A 410 20.73 -11.58 -2.03
CA GLN A 410 22.17 -11.35 -2.04
C GLN A 410 22.75 -12.07 -3.26
N ARG A 411 22.65 -11.46 -4.45
CA ARG A 411 23.62 -11.75 -5.51
C ARG A 411 24.94 -11.27 -4.92
N ARG A 412 25.77 -12.21 -4.46
CA ARG A 412 27.15 -11.90 -4.08
C ARG A 412 27.71 -11.02 -5.19
N LYS A 413 28.13 -9.81 -4.83
CA LYS A 413 29.07 -9.04 -5.65
C LYS A 413 30.23 -10.00 -5.90
N SER A 414 30.35 -10.55 -7.11
CA SER A 414 31.64 -11.03 -7.55
C SER A 414 32.59 -9.85 -7.34
N LEU A 415 33.64 -10.07 -6.54
CA LEU A 415 34.69 -9.08 -6.33
C LEU A 415 35.06 -8.46 -7.69
N PRO A 416 35.36 -7.14 -7.76
CA PRO A 416 35.93 -6.59 -8.98
C PRO A 416 37.22 -7.35 -9.25
N ALA A 417 37.25 -8.12 -10.34
CA ALA A 417 38.50 -8.60 -10.89
C ALA A 417 39.34 -7.35 -11.13
N ARG A 418 40.45 -7.23 -10.39
CA ARG A 418 41.43 -6.16 -10.59
C ARG A 418 41.81 -6.11 -12.06
N ASP A 419 41.81 -4.91 -12.61
CA ASP A 419 42.46 -4.56 -13.86
C ASP A 419 43.88 -5.13 -13.89
N ALA A 420 44.07 -6.16 -14.70
CA ALA A 420 45.31 -6.47 -15.39
C ALA A 420 44.91 -7.13 -16.71
N GLY A 421 45.15 -6.42 -17.82
CA GLY A 421 44.68 -6.81 -19.15
C GLY A 421 45.15 -8.21 -19.53
N PHE A 422 44.21 -9.03 -20.01
CA PHE A 422 44.53 -10.27 -20.70
C PHE A 422 44.96 -9.94 -22.13
N THR A 423 46.25 -10.09 -22.43
CA THR A 423 46.77 -10.09 -23.80
C THR A 423 46.68 -11.51 -24.38
N VAL A 424 46.51 -11.59 -25.70
CA VAL A 424 46.27 -12.82 -26.48
C VAL A 424 47.40 -13.84 -26.34
N GLU A 425 48.57 -13.43 -25.86
CA GLU A 425 49.74 -14.27 -25.60
C GLU A 425 49.57 -15.28 -24.45
N ASP A 426 48.66 -15.08 -23.49
CA ASP A 426 48.47 -16.03 -22.37
C ASP A 426 47.69 -17.30 -22.76
N ILE A 427 46.95 -17.25 -23.87
CA ILE A 427 46.21 -18.42 -24.40
C ILE A 427 47.16 -19.42 -25.08
N CYS A 428 48.36 -18.99 -25.52
CA CYS A 428 49.33 -19.85 -26.20
C CYS A 428 50.26 -20.64 -25.27
N MET A 429 50.32 -20.30 -23.97
CA MET A 429 51.25 -20.95 -23.02
C MET A 429 50.65 -22.19 -22.30
N LEU A 430 49.37 -22.51 -22.50
CA LEU A 430 48.74 -23.72 -21.95
C LEU A 430 48.87 -24.97 -22.86
N ARG A 431 49.59 -24.87 -24.00
CA ARG A 431 49.98 -26.03 -24.80
C ARG A 431 51.47 -26.33 -24.68
N ARG A 432 51.89 -26.93 -23.55
CA ARG A 432 52.96 -27.95 -23.51
C ARG A 432 53.21 -28.45 -22.08
N LYS A 433 53.32 -29.80 -21.99
CA LYS A 433 53.65 -30.66 -20.83
C LYS A 433 52.49 -30.87 -19.85
N ASP A 434 52.02 -32.08 -19.54
CA ASP A 434 52.65 -33.40 -19.60
C ASP A 434 51.74 -34.51 -20.13
N ARG A 435 52.40 -35.57 -20.60
CA ARG A 435 51.89 -36.76 -21.29
C ARG A 435 51.54 -37.88 -20.31
N GLY A 436 50.55 -38.68 -20.71
CA GLY A 436 50.50 -40.14 -20.51
C GLY A 436 49.31 -40.64 -19.67
N SER A 437 48.55 -41.68 -20.01
CA SER A 437 48.54 -42.60 -21.15
C SER A 437 47.20 -43.35 -21.16
N THR A 438 46.56 -43.40 -22.34
CA THR A 438 45.84 -44.47 -23.05
C THR A 438 45.17 -45.69 -22.36
N THR A 439 44.00 -46.06 -22.92
CA THR A 439 43.17 -47.30 -22.91
C THR A 439 41.83 -47.10 -22.19
N SER A 440 40.64 -47.55 -22.61
CA SER A 440 40.03 -48.02 -23.87
C SER A 440 38.52 -48.26 -23.59
N LEU A 441 37.64 -47.93 -24.56
CA LEU A 441 36.33 -48.53 -24.94
C LEU A 441 35.27 -48.99 -23.91
N GLY A 442 34.01 -48.58 -24.20
CA GLY A 442 32.73 -49.27 -23.91
C GLY A 442 32.14 -49.03 -22.51
N SER A 443 30.84 -48.98 -22.24
CA SER A 443 29.60 -49.23 -22.98
C SER A 443 28.38 -48.81 -22.11
N ASP A 444 27.19 -48.83 -22.70
CA ASP A 444 25.88 -48.47 -22.16
C ASP A 444 25.35 -49.29 -20.94
N PHE A 445 24.47 -48.61 -20.18
CA PHE A 445 23.20 -49.06 -19.56
C PHE A 445 23.11 -49.98 -18.30
N SER A 446 22.07 -49.64 -17.50
CA SER A 446 21.25 -50.40 -16.53
C SER A 446 21.59 -50.51 -15.04
N LEU A 447 20.51 -50.28 -14.29
CA LEU A 447 20.19 -50.62 -12.91
C LEU A 447 20.27 -52.13 -12.63
N VAL A 448 20.63 -52.51 -11.40
CA VAL A 448 19.89 -53.45 -10.51
C VAL A 448 20.64 -53.57 -9.18
N MET A 449 19.83 -53.71 -8.13
CA MET A 449 20.16 -53.84 -6.71
C MET A 449 20.25 -55.32 -6.33
N GLU A 450 21.27 -55.74 -5.57
CA GLU A 450 21.17 -56.93 -4.70
C GLU A 450 22.28 -56.96 -3.62
N SER A 451 22.08 -57.82 -2.63
CA SER A 451 22.41 -57.68 -1.21
C SER A 451 23.57 -58.53 -0.66
N SER A 452 24.37 -57.93 0.25
CA SER A 452 25.03 -58.50 1.47
C SER A 452 26.09 -59.62 1.35
N PRO A 453 26.84 -59.98 2.42
CA PRO A 453 27.49 -59.19 3.49
C PRO A 453 28.99 -59.58 3.72
N GLY A 454 29.78 -58.76 4.42
CA GLY A 454 30.97 -59.26 5.13
C GLY A 454 32.15 -58.32 5.33
N ALA A 455 32.69 -58.36 6.55
CA ALA A 455 34.04 -58.00 6.99
C ALA A 455 34.32 -56.53 7.38
N ALA A 456 34.22 -56.34 8.69
CA ALA A 456 34.85 -55.38 9.60
C ALA A 456 36.07 -54.60 9.06
N GLY A 457 35.97 -53.27 9.18
CA GLY A 457 37.08 -52.33 9.14
C GLY A 457 36.63 -50.98 9.72
N SER A 458 36.81 -50.81 11.03
CA SER A 458 36.51 -49.58 11.75
C SER A 458 37.45 -48.45 11.31
N PHE A 459 36.96 -47.50 10.53
CA PHE A 459 37.51 -46.15 10.43
C PHE A 459 36.35 -45.15 10.48
N THR A 460 36.29 -44.42 11.59
CA THR A 460 35.42 -43.25 11.75
C THR A 460 35.92 -42.13 10.85
N TYR A 461 35.32 -41.99 9.67
CA TYR A 461 35.34 -40.72 8.95
C TYR A 461 33.99 -40.07 9.20
N GLU A 462 34.00 -38.99 9.98
CA GLU A 462 32.87 -38.08 10.09
C GLU A 462 32.66 -37.47 8.70
N THR A 463 31.68 -37.98 7.95
CA THR A 463 31.27 -37.40 6.68
C THR A 463 30.69 -36.03 6.97
N VAL A 464 31.53 -35.00 6.96
CA VAL A 464 31.07 -33.62 6.84
C VAL A 464 30.48 -33.50 5.44
N GLU A 465 29.17 -33.66 5.36
CA GLU A 465 28.38 -33.41 4.17
C GLU A 465 28.49 -31.90 3.86
N LEU A 466 29.48 -31.54 3.03
CA LEU A 466 29.64 -30.21 2.47
C LEU A 466 28.52 -29.98 1.45
N VAL A 467 27.29 -29.77 1.94
CA VAL A 467 26.23 -29.19 1.13
C VAL A 467 26.71 -27.80 0.70
N PRO A 468 26.77 -27.48 -0.60
CA PRO A 468 27.16 -26.15 -1.02
C PRO A 468 26.17 -25.15 -0.42
N ALA A 469 26.63 -24.20 0.38
CA ALA A 469 25.78 -23.17 0.99
C ALA A 469 24.88 -22.42 -0.03
N GLY A 470 25.24 -22.47 -1.32
CA GLY A 470 24.41 -21.99 -2.44
C GLY A 470 23.12 -22.79 -2.68
N ALA A 471 23.11 -24.11 -2.47
CA ALA A 471 21.93 -24.95 -2.69
C ALA A 471 20.83 -24.68 -1.65
N GLN A 472 21.20 -24.50 -0.38
CA GLN A 472 20.26 -24.15 0.69
C GLN A 472 19.66 -22.75 0.52
N THR A 473 20.47 -21.79 0.07
CA THR A 473 20.01 -20.41 -0.20
C THR A 473 19.04 -20.36 -1.38
N GLN A 474 19.30 -21.15 -2.44
CA GLN A 474 18.43 -21.24 -3.60
C GLN A 474 17.11 -21.96 -3.27
N ALA A 475 17.15 -23.03 -2.47
CA ALA A 475 15.95 -23.72 -2.00
C ALA A 475 15.06 -22.82 -1.12
N ALA A 476 15.64 -22.11 -0.14
CA ALA A 476 14.90 -21.18 0.71
C ALA A 476 14.23 -20.05 -0.10
N TRP A 477 14.90 -19.57 -1.14
CA TRP A 477 14.35 -18.55 -2.04
C TRP A 477 13.19 -19.07 -2.90
N LEU A 478 13.31 -20.26 -3.49
CA LEU A 478 12.20 -20.88 -4.22
C LEU A 478 11.00 -21.13 -3.32
N THR A 479 11.23 -21.53 -2.06
CA THR A 479 10.18 -21.67 -1.05
C THR A 479 9.51 -20.32 -0.77
N ALA A 480 10.28 -19.25 -0.56
CA ALA A 480 9.72 -17.92 -0.31
C ALA A 480 8.87 -17.42 -1.49
N LEU A 481 9.27 -17.70 -2.74
CA LEU A 481 8.47 -17.37 -3.92
C LEU A 481 7.18 -18.17 -4.01
N SER A 482 7.24 -19.47 -3.75
CA SER A 482 6.05 -20.33 -3.71
C SER A 482 5.09 -19.89 -2.59
N GLU A 483 5.63 -19.47 -1.44
CA GLU A 483 4.84 -18.94 -0.34
C GLU A 483 4.17 -17.62 -0.72
N ARG A 484 4.89 -16.69 -1.36
CA ARG A 484 4.35 -15.42 -1.86
C ARG A 484 3.16 -15.64 -2.79
N GLU A 485 3.33 -16.50 -3.80
CA GLU A 485 2.26 -16.82 -4.75
C GLU A 485 1.02 -17.36 -4.02
N THR A 486 1.22 -18.32 -3.13
CA THR A 486 0.15 -18.93 -2.33
C THR A 486 -0.58 -17.89 -1.48
N ARG A 487 0.16 -17.06 -0.74
CA ARG A 487 -0.39 -16.02 0.15
C ARG A 487 -1.24 -15.01 -0.61
N LEU A 488 -0.77 -14.51 -1.75
CA LEU A 488 -1.51 -13.55 -2.58
C LEU A 488 -2.75 -14.18 -3.22
N GLN A 489 -2.64 -15.44 -3.65
CA GLN A 489 -3.77 -16.17 -4.24
C GLN A 489 -4.85 -16.47 -3.20
N GLU A 490 -4.49 -16.77 -1.95
CA GLU A 490 -5.43 -16.95 -0.84
C GLU A 490 -6.16 -15.66 -0.50
N VAL A 491 -5.45 -14.52 -0.39
CA VAL A 491 -6.07 -13.20 -0.21
C VAL A 491 -7.05 -12.90 -1.34
N ARG A 492 -6.61 -13.08 -2.59
CA ARG A 492 -7.46 -12.85 -3.77
C ARG A 492 -8.71 -13.73 -3.74
N SER A 493 -8.55 -15.02 -3.46
CA SER A 493 -9.66 -15.99 -3.46
C SER A 493 -10.66 -15.69 -2.34
N ALA A 494 -10.17 -15.36 -1.14
CA ALA A 494 -11.02 -14.95 -0.02
C ALA A 494 -11.79 -13.66 -0.33
N PHE A 495 -11.14 -12.68 -0.97
CA PHE A 495 -11.82 -11.46 -1.42
C PHE A 495 -12.89 -11.76 -2.45
N LEU A 496 -12.58 -12.52 -3.51
CA LEU A 496 -13.54 -12.84 -4.57
C LEU A 496 -14.76 -13.58 -4.02
N ALA A 497 -14.57 -14.53 -3.12
CA ALA A 497 -15.66 -15.26 -2.47
C ALA A 497 -16.55 -14.33 -1.62
N ALA A 498 -15.94 -13.48 -0.79
CA ALA A 498 -16.68 -12.54 0.05
C ALA A 498 -17.38 -11.45 -0.77
N TYR A 499 -16.70 -10.86 -1.77
CA TYR A 499 -17.24 -9.82 -2.62
C TYR A 499 -18.41 -10.32 -3.47
N SER A 500 -18.28 -11.51 -4.07
CA SER A 500 -19.33 -12.10 -4.90
C SER A 500 -20.59 -12.45 -4.10
N SER A 501 -20.43 -12.86 -2.85
CA SER A 501 -21.56 -13.22 -1.97
C SER A 501 -22.24 -12.00 -1.30
N THR A 502 -21.56 -10.85 -1.20
CA THR A 502 -22.07 -9.67 -0.49
C THR A 502 -22.43 -8.50 -1.40
N VAL A 503 -21.47 -8.06 -2.22
CA VAL A 503 -21.64 -6.91 -3.13
C VAL A 503 -22.20 -7.36 -4.48
N GLY A 504 -21.77 -8.54 -4.94
CA GLY A 504 -22.15 -9.16 -6.20
C GLY A 504 -21.34 -8.64 -7.40
N LEU A 505 -20.97 -9.56 -8.29
CA LEU A 505 -20.45 -9.21 -9.62
C LEU A 505 -21.63 -8.90 -10.53
N ARG A 506 -21.74 -7.67 -11.04
CA ARG A 506 -22.73 -7.34 -12.08
C ARG A 506 -22.09 -7.59 -13.42
N ALA A 507 -22.48 -8.67 -14.09
CA ALA A 507 -22.08 -8.92 -15.48
C ALA A 507 -22.48 -7.73 -16.36
N ALA A 508 -21.65 -7.38 -17.34
CA ALA A 508 -22.06 -6.48 -18.41
C ALA A 508 -23.27 -7.12 -19.11
N ALA A 509 -24.29 -6.32 -19.41
CA ALA A 509 -25.43 -6.83 -20.19
C ALA A 509 -24.87 -7.41 -21.51
N PRO A 510 -25.24 -8.64 -21.89
CA PRO A 510 -24.68 -9.25 -23.09
C PRO A 510 -25.02 -8.36 -24.29
N SER A 511 -23.98 -7.88 -24.97
CA SER A 511 -24.15 -7.34 -26.32
C SER A 511 -24.77 -8.43 -27.20
N PRO A 512 -25.66 -8.10 -28.15
CA PRO A 512 -26.50 -9.07 -28.87
C PRO A 512 -25.75 -9.98 -29.87
N SER A 513 -24.43 -10.16 -29.71
CA SER A 513 -23.61 -11.03 -30.54
C SER A 513 -22.90 -12.04 -29.64
N GLY A 514 -23.29 -13.31 -29.77
CA GLY A 514 -23.02 -14.37 -28.81
C GLY A 514 -21.55 -14.69 -28.56
N ALA A 515 -21.22 -14.80 -27.28
CA ALA A 515 -20.26 -15.76 -26.74
C ALA A 515 -20.68 -16.03 -25.29
N ILE A 516 -20.95 -17.29 -24.96
CA ILE A 516 -21.34 -17.71 -23.62
C ILE A 516 -20.15 -17.46 -22.68
N GLY A 517 -20.39 -16.61 -21.68
CA GLY A 517 -19.37 -16.01 -20.82
C GLY A 517 -18.66 -17.03 -19.91
N LEU A 518 -17.35 -16.81 -19.78
CA LEU A 518 -16.43 -17.50 -18.87
C LEU A 518 -16.85 -17.48 -17.39
N LEU A 519 -17.83 -16.64 -17.02
CA LEU A 519 -18.26 -16.42 -15.64
C LEU A 519 -18.99 -17.62 -15.02
N GLU A 520 -19.72 -18.43 -15.82
CA GLU A 520 -20.40 -19.63 -15.30
C GLU A 520 -19.43 -20.75 -14.90
N GLN A 521 -18.22 -20.79 -15.48
CA GLN A 521 -17.20 -21.79 -15.12
C GLN A 521 -16.57 -21.52 -13.75
N PHE A 522 -16.49 -20.25 -13.34
CA PHE A 522 -15.94 -19.89 -12.02
C PHE A 522 -16.90 -20.22 -10.87
N VAL A 523 -18.22 -20.12 -11.09
CA VAL A 523 -19.23 -20.42 -10.06
C VAL A 523 -19.40 -21.93 -9.83
N ARG A 524 -19.09 -22.78 -10.82
CA ARG A 524 -19.17 -24.25 -10.70
C ARG A 524 -17.91 -24.92 -10.15
N GLY A 525 -16.80 -24.20 -10.00
CA GLY A 525 -15.52 -24.77 -9.56
C GLY A 525 -15.38 -25.00 -8.05
N VAL A 526 -16.31 -24.52 -7.22
CA VAL A 526 -16.26 -24.62 -5.76
C VAL A 526 -17.49 -25.35 -5.25
N GLY A 527 -17.52 -26.67 -5.44
CA GLY A 527 -18.63 -27.54 -5.02
C GLY A 527 -18.14 -28.95 -4.78
N LEU A 528 -17.89 -29.26 -3.51
CA LEU A 528 -17.49 -30.56 -2.97
C LEU A 528 -18.39 -31.70 -3.49
N ARG A 529 -17.75 -32.81 -3.85
CA ARG A 529 -18.36 -34.13 -4.06
C ARG A 529 -19.19 -34.51 -2.82
N GLY A 530 -20.52 -34.49 -2.96
CA GLY A 530 -21.46 -35.12 -2.04
C GLY A 530 -22.11 -36.32 -2.71
N THR A 531 -21.85 -37.50 -2.19
CA THR A 531 -22.45 -38.78 -2.62
C THR A 531 -23.96 -38.83 -2.32
N SER A 532 -24.66 -39.49 -3.26
CA SER A 532 -26.04 -39.94 -3.29
C SER A 532 -26.80 -40.19 -1.97
N SER A 533 -28.08 -39.81 -1.95
CA SER A 533 -29.17 -40.68 -1.47
C SER A 533 -30.51 -40.32 -2.13
N SER A 534 -31.10 -41.32 -2.75
CA SER A 534 -32.45 -41.44 -3.30
C SER A 534 -33.55 -41.48 -2.22
N THR A 535 -34.73 -40.95 -2.57
CA THR A 535 -36.13 -41.17 -2.08
C THR A 535 -36.86 -39.84 -2.34
N LEU A 536 -38.02 -39.73 -2.99
CA LEU A 536 -39.13 -40.62 -3.37
C LEU A 536 -39.66 -40.21 -4.75
#